data_AF-A0A167G004-F1
#
_entry.id   AF-A0A167G004-F1
#
_cell.length_a   1.000
_cell.length_b   1.000
_cell.length_c   1.000
_cell.angle_alpha   90.00
_cell.angle_beta   90.00
_cell.angle_gamma   90.00
#
_symmetry.space_group_name_H-M   'P 1'
#
loop_
_entity.id
_entity.type
_entity.pdbx_description
1 polymer ?
#
loop_
_entity_poly.entity_id
_entity_poly.type
_entity_poly.pdbx_seq_one_letter_code
_entity_poly.pdbx_strand_id
1 'polypeptide(L)'
;MSSDNLTITERLTNVAARANVLCDTVQQQIGNINSTLGSKIAEVDTKVNHSQEQLDTNFNNLKNGLVETINGVDVFKEGVTKRFSVKARLNVGANGSNAPADIDPYYVNLIEFDADHDGADGNFGGGDRFKCDFFMEHRGSVGIFDHIIINGSSSLDRVSAYIEVKKVFKDNVVKLYISEPGSDPREISITKADEGKTLDVFFRQANRNLGAGRARVTLKIEKKDFTEMHRDFLAQCEYSSIYGRPCVYRVTQTPPSWDQ
;
A
#
# COMPACT_ATOMS: atom_id res chain seq x y z
N MET A 1 41.11 -63.70 47.36
CA MET A 1 41.79 -64.92 46.89
C MET A 1 42.90 -64.49 45.92
N SER A 2 44.15 -64.89 46.18
CA SER A 2 45.30 -64.53 45.33
C SER A 2 45.24 -65.30 44.00
N SER A 3 45.55 -64.62 42.90
CA SER A 3 45.51 -65.12 41.52
C SER A 3 46.81 -65.82 41.08
N ASP A 4 47.67 -66.19 42.03
CA ASP A 4 49.08 -66.49 41.71
C ASP A 4 49.35 -67.93 41.24
N ASN A 5 48.33 -68.80 41.17
CA ASN A 5 48.47 -70.20 40.72
C ASN A 5 47.66 -70.57 39.46
N LEU A 6 47.35 -69.61 38.58
CA LEU A 6 46.69 -69.90 37.29
C LEU A 6 47.72 -70.31 36.21
N THR A 7 47.44 -71.38 35.48
CA THR A 7 48.15 -71.77 34.26
C THR A 7 48.01 -70.70 33.17
N ILE A 8 48.92 -70.67 32.19
CA ILE A 8 48.87 -69.71 31.06
C ILE A 8 47.54 -69.83 30.30
N THR A 9 47.03 -71.06 30.11
CA THR A 9 45.75 -71.31 29.46
C THR A 9 44.59 -70.66 30.22
N GLU A 10 44.52 -70.82 31.55
CA GLU A 10 43.47 -70.19 32.37
C GLU A 10 43.55 -68.66 32.34
N ARG A 11 44.77 -68.11 32.32
CA ARG A 11 44.97 -66.66 32.15
C ARG A 11 44.43 -66.18 30.79
N LEU A 12 44.74 -66.88 29.70
CA LEU A 12 44.25 -66.53 28.36
C LEU A 12 42.71 -66.67 28.27
N THR A 13 42.13 -67.71 28.85
CA THR A 13 40.66 -67.87 28.93
C THR A 13 40.01 -66.72 29.69
N ASN A 14 40.58 -66.30 30.81
CA ASN A 14 40.08 -65.15 31.58
C ASN A 14 40.20 -63.83 30.80
N VAL A 15 41.28 -63.63 30.05
CA VAL A 15 41.45 -62.45 29.17
C VAL A 15 40.40 -62.46 28.06
N ALA A 16 40.19 -63.59 27.38
CA ALA A 16 39.20 -63.72 26.33
C ALA A 16 37.76 -63.47 26.85
N ALA A 17 37.42 -64.02 28.02
CA ALA A 17 36.13 -63.78 28.66
C ALA A 17 35.91 -62.28 28.97
N ARG A 18 36.93 -61.61 29.53
CA ARG A 18 36.87 -60.15 29.80
C ARG A 18 36.78 -59.32 28.52
N ALA A 19 37.47 -59.72 27.46
CA ALA A 19 37.40 -59.07 26.15
C ALA A 19 35.99 -59.18 25.55
N ASN A 20 35.35 -60.34 25.64
CA ASN A 20 33.96 -60.53 25.20
C ASN A 20 32.98 -59.64 25.97
N VAL A 21 33.10 -59.61 27.32
CA VAL A 21 32.27 -58.71 28.15
C VAL A 21 32.46 -57.25 27.76
N LEU A 22 33.69 -56.83 27.44
CA LEU A 22 33.97 -55.48 26.98
C LEU A 22 33.30 -55.21 25.62
N CYS A 23 33.40 -56.14 24.66
CA CYS A 23 32.73 -56.02 23.36
C CYS A 23 31.21 -55.88 23.51
N ASP A 24 30.58 -56.73 24.34
CA ASP A 24 29.14 -56.68 24.61
C ASP A 24 28.74 -55.35 25.23
N THR A 25 29.55 -54.85 26.18
CA THR A 25 29.33 -53.54 26.82
C THR A 25 29.41 -52.42 25.79
N VAL A 26 30.42 -52.42 24.92
CA VAL A 26 30.57 -51.41 23.86
C VAL A 26 29.38 -51.46 22.89
N GLN A 27 28.95 -52.66 22.48
CA GLN A 27 27.81 -52.83 21.59
C GLN A 27 26.51 -52.27 22.21
N GLN A 28 26.31 -52.50 23.51
CA GLN A 28 25.17 -51.94 24.25
C GLN A 28 25.25 -50.40 24.30
N GLN A 29 26.43 -49.83 24.58
CA GLN A 29 26.61 -48.38 24.61
C GLN A 29 26.37 -47.73 23.23
N ILE A 30 26.81 -48.37 22.14
CA ILE A 30 26.49 -47.92 20.78
C ILE A 30 24.97 -47.90 20.55
N GLY A 31 24.26 -48.93 20.99
CA GLY A 31 22.79 -48.98 20.93
C GLY A 31 22.13 -47.82 21.69
N ASN A 32 22.60 -47.54 22.91
CA ASN A 32 22.10 -46.43 23.74
C ASN A 32 22.37 -45.06 23.08
N ILE A 33 23.57 -44.87 22.51
CA ILE A 33 23.95 -43.63 21.80
C ILE A 33 23.05 -43.42 20.59
N ASN A 34 22.87 -44.45 19.75
CA ASN A 34 22.04 -44.35 18.54
C ASN A 34 20.58 -44.06 18.86
N SER A 35 20.03 -44.71 19.90
CA SER A 35 18.67 -44.45 20.37
C SER A 35 18.51 -43.01 20.86
N THR A 36 19.45 -42.53 21.68
CA THR A 36 19.44 -41.17 22.21
C THR A 36 19.57 -40.14 21.08
N LEU A 37 20.48 -40.38 20.13
CA LEU A 37 20.70 -39.51 18.99
C LEU A 37 19.45 -39.43 18.09
N GLY A 38 18.82 -40.56 17.77
CA GLY A 38 17.59 -40.60 16.99
C GLY A 38 16.45 -39.83 17.67
N SER A 39 16.29 -39.99 18.99
CA SER A 39 15.31 -39.22 19.76
C SER A 39 15.59 -37.72 19.73
N LYS A 40 16.87 -37.31 19.85
CA LYS A 40 17.26 -35.89 19.83
C LYS A 40 17.10 -35.26 18.45
N ILE A 41 17.38 -36.00 17.37
CA ILE A 41 17.11 -35.54 16.00
C ILE A 41 15.61 -35.27 15.82
N ALA A 42 14.75 -36.21 16.19
CA ALA A 42 13.30 -36.02 16.09
C ALA A 42 12.77 -34.85 16.94
N GLU A 43 13.35 -34.64 18.14
CA GLU A 43 13.02 -33.49 18.99
C GLU A 43 13.43 -32.16 18.32
N VAL A 44 14.61 -32.11 17.70
CA VAL A 44 15.10 -30.94 16.97
C VAL A 44 14.23 -30.68 15.75
N ASP A 45 13.91 -31.69 14.95
CA ASP A 45 13.05 -31.55 13.76
C ASP A 45 11.68 -30.99 14.15
N THR A 46 11.09 -31.49 15.24
CA THR A 46 9.82 -30.98 15.77
C THR A 46 9.93 -29.51 16.16
N LYS A 47 10.99 -29.12 16.86
CA LYS A 47 11.21 -27.72 17.28
C LYS A 47 11.44 -26.79 16.10
N VAL A 48 12.18 -27.24 15.08
CA VAL A 48 12.44 -26.47 13.86
C VAL A 48 11.14 -26.25 13.09
N ASN A 49 10.35 -27.29 12.86
CA ASN A 49 9.06 -27.19 12.16
C ASN A 49 8.10 -26.26 12.90
N HIS A 50 7.99 -26.42 14.22
CA HIS A 50 7.14 -25.54 15.03
C HIS A 50 7.58 -24.07 14.98
N SER A 51 8.89 -23.81 15.02
CA SER A 51 9.42 -22.45 14.92
C SER A 51 9.14 -21.83 13.55
N GLN A 52 9.24 -22.63 12.48
CA GLN A 52 8.93 -22.18 11.12
C GLN A 52 7.45 -21.78 10.99
N GLU A 53 6.53 -22.62 11.48
CA GLU A 53 5.09 -22.32 11.47
C GLU A 53 4.74 -21.04 12.26
N GLN A 54 5.39 -20.84 13.41
CA GLN A 54 5.23 -19.62 14.21
C GLN A 54 5.74 -18.38 13.47
N LEU A 55 6.90 -18.47 12.81
CA LEU A 55 7.44 -17.38 12.02
C LEU A 55 6.54 -17.02 10.84
N ASP A 56 6.05 -18.02 10.11
CA ASP A 56 5.14 -17.79 8.98
C ASP A 56 3.83 -17.14 9.43
N THR A 57 3.28 -17.60 10.56
CA THR A 57 2.09 -17.01 11.18
C THR A 57 2.34 -15.55 11.58
N ASN A 58 3.43 -15.27 12.29
CA ASN A 58 3.76 -13.93 12.75
C ASN A 58 4.04 -12.98 11.59
N PHE A 59 4.73 -13.45 10.55
CA PHE A 59 5.01 -12.67 9.36
C PHE A 59 3.72 -12.32 8.59
N ASN A 60 2.82 -13.29 8.41
CA ASN A 60 1.54 -13.03 7.74
C ASN A 60 0.66 -12.06 8.53
N ASN A 61 0.62 -12.21 9.87
CA ASN A 61 -0.11 -11.27 10.73
C ASN A 61 0.47 -9.85 10.64
N LEU A 62 1.80 -9.71 10.66
CA LEU A 62 2.47 -8.43 10.51
C LEU A 62 2.17 -7.81 9.14
N LYS A 63 2.31 -8.58 8.06
CA LYS A 63 2.03 -8.13 6.68
C LYS A 63 0.60 -7.63 6.54
N ASN A 64 -0.38 -8.40 7.01
CA ASN A 64 -1.80 -8.04 6.94
C ASN A 64 -2.16 -6.84 7.84
N GLY A 65 -1.41 -6.65 8.93
CA GLY A 65 -1.51 -5.46 9.78
C GLY A 65 -0.98 -4.20 9.10
N LEU A 66 0.04 -4.31 8.25
CA LEU A 66 0.74 -3.18 7.63
C LEU A 66 0.23 -2.79 6.25
N VAL A 67 -0.30 -3.73 5.45
CA VAL A 67 -0.72 -3.47 4.08
C VAL A 67 -2.07 -4.11 3.80
N GLU A 68 -2.96 -3.37 3.15
CA GLU A 68 -4.20 -3.88 2.58
C GLU A 68 -4.35 -3.43 1.13
N THR A 69 -4.92 -4.27 0.27
CA THR A 69 -5.19 -3.89 -1.12
C THR A 69 -6.62 -3.34 -1.22
N ILE A 70 -6.78 -2.05 -1.50
CA ILE A 70 -8.08 -1.39 -1.70
C ILE A 70 -8.16 -0.90 -3.15
N ASN A 71 -9.22 -1.28 -3.86
CA ASN A 71 -9.45 -0.89 -5.25
C ASN A 71 -8.24 -1.18 -6.19
N GLY A 72 -7.54 -2.28 -5.91
CA GLY A 72 -6.35 -2.72 -6.65
C GLY A 72 -5.07 -1.92 -6.36
N VAL A 73 -5.03 -1.18 -5.25
CA VAL A 73 -3.85 -0.40 -4.80
C VAL A 73 -3.44 -0.88 -3.41
N ASP A 74 -2.15 -1.10 -3.22
CA ASP A 74 -1.60 -1.38 -1.90
C ASP A 74 -1.63 -0.12 -1.03
N VAL A 75 -2.33 -0.21 0.09
CA VAL A 75 -2.49 0.83 1.09
C VAL A 75 -1.72 0.41 2.35
N PHE A 76 -0.74 1.21 2.71
CA PHE A 76 0.08 1.02 3.91
C PHE A 76 -0.62 1.64 5.12
N LYS A 77 -0.62 0.93 6.25
CA LYS A 77 -1.27 1.31 7.50
C LYS A 77 -0.24 1.55 8.59
N GLU A 78 -0.35 2.71 9.24
CA GLU A 78 0.41 3.09 10.44
C GLU A 78 -0.56 3.70 11.47
N GLY A 79 -0.99 2.90 12.45
CA GLY A 79 -2.06 3.28 13.36
C GLY A 79 -3.37 3.51 12.60
N VAL A 80 -3.96 4.70 12.76
CA VAL A 80 -5.16 5.12 12.00
C VAL A 80 -4.82 5.71 10.63
N THR A 81 -3.54 5.93 10.34
CA THR A 81 -3.09 6.58 9.10
C THR A 81 -2.92 5.55 8.00
N LYS A 82 -3.46 5.85 6.83
CA LYS A 82 -3.38 5.04 5.61
C LYS A 82 -2.66 5.82 4.53
N ARG A 83 -1.79 5.17 3.76
CA ARG A 83 -1.00 5.80 2.68
C ARG A 83 -0.99 4.97 1.42
N PHE A 84 -1.07 5.63 0.28
CA PHE A 84 -0.87 4.99 -1.02
C PHE A 84 -0.24 5.98 -2.00
N SER A 85 0.20 5.46 -3.14
CA SER A 85 0.72 6.29 -4.22
C SER A 85 0.23 5.77 -5.56
N VAL A 86 -0.03 6.70 -6.48
CA VAL A 86 -0.45 6.42 -7.85
C VAL A 86 0.51 7.13 -8.79
N LYS A 87 1.03 6.41 -9.77
CA LYS A 87 1.83 6.95 -10.86
C LYS A 87 1.19 6.58 -12.19
N ALA A 88 1.06 7.52 -13.11
CA ALA A 88 0.63 7.21 -14.46
C ALA A 88 1.19 8.20 -15.49
N ARG A 89 1.13 7.77 -16.75
CA ARG A 89 1.41 8.59 -17.93
C ARG A 89 0.10 8.99 -18.59
N LEU A 90 -0.09 10.28 -18.83
CA LEU A 90 -1.20 10.85 -19.58
C LEU A 90 -0.77 11.07 -21.02
N ASN A 91 -1.49 10.49 -21.97
CA ASN A 91 -1.21 10.63 -23.39
C ASN A 91 -2.05 11.77 -23.97
N VAL A 92 -1.46 12.97 -24.05
CA VAL A 92 -2.16 14.17 -24.55
C VAL A 92 -2.08 14.35 -26.08
N GLY A 93 -1.71 13.30 -26.81
CA GLY A 93 -1.68 13.26 -28.27
C GLY A 93 -0.33 13.64 -28.89
N ALA A 94 -0.04 13.04 -30.05
CA ALA A 94 1.09 13.39 -30.91
C ALA A 94 0.68 14.45 -31.94
N ASN A 95 1.62 15.23 -32.48
CA ASN A 95 1.37 16.05 -33.65
C ASN A 95 1.91 15.36 -34.91
N GLY A 96 1.10 15.42 -35.97
CA GLY A 96 1.30 14.89 -37.31
C GLY A 96 0.01 15.18 -38.08
N SER A 97 0.05 15.26 -39.41
CA SER A 97 -1.12 15.56 -40.26
C SER A 97 -2.33 14.63 -40.09
N ASN A 98 -2.19 13.58 -39.27
CA ASN A 98 -3.21 12.58 -38.96
C ASN A 98 -3.50 12.44 -37.45
N ALA A 99 -3.11 13.40 -36.60
CA ALA A 99 -3.43 13.35 -35.17
C ALA A 99 -4.94 13.59 -34.95
N PRO A 100 -5.67 12.72 -34.22
CA PRO A 100 -7.08 12.95 -33.94
C PRO A 100 -7.25 14.27 -33.16
N ALA A 101 -8.08 15.15 -33.71
CA ALA A 101 -8.22 16.54 -33.27
C ALA A 101 -8.83 16.67 -31.86
N ASP A 102 -9.54 15.65 -31.37
CA ASP A 102 -10.19 15.64 -30.06
C ASP A 102 -9.63 14.52 -29.19
N ILE A 103 -8.95 14.91 -28.11
CA ILE A 103 -8.62 14.02 -27.01
C ILE A 103 -9.26 14.66 -25.78
N ASP A 104 -10.13 13.92 -25.13
CA ASP A 104 -10.82 14.36 -23.92
C ASP A 104 -9.82 14.64 -22.79
N PRO A 105 -10.12 15.62 -21.91
CA PRO A 105 -9.29 15.90 -20.75
C PRO A 105 -9.18 14.67 -19.85
N TYR A 106 -8.08 14.57 -19.12
CA TYR A 106 -7.93 13.53 -18.11
C TYR A 106 -8.49 14.00 -16.76
N TYR A 107 -9.18 13.11 -16.06
CA TYR A 107 -9.57 13.29 -14.67
C TYR A 107 -8.71 12.37 -13.82
N VAL A 108 -7.87 12.97 -12.99
CA VAL A 108 -7.01 12.27 -12.03
C VAL A 108 -7.73 12.28 -10.68
N ASN A 109 -8.29 11.14 -10.30
CA ASN A 109 -9.03 10.94 -9.06
C ASN A 109 -8.06 10.48 -7.97
N LEU A 110 -7.71 11.40 -7.06
CA LEU A 110 -6.63 11.22 -6.09
C LEU A 110 -7.08 10.35 -4.92
N ILE A 111 -8.21 10.70 -4.31
CA ILE A 111 -8.82 9.99 -3.18
C ILE A 111 -10.35 10.22 -3.23
N GLU A 112 -11.11 9.22 -2.79
CA GLU A 112 -12.55 9.33 -2.61
C GLU A 112 -12.96 9.02 -1.17
N PHE A 113 -14.06 9.62 -0.75
CA PHE A 113 -14.76 9.33 0.49
C PHE A 113 -16.12 8.78 0.11
N ASP A 114 -16.37 7.52 0.45
CA ASP A 114 -17.57 6.80 0.06
C ASP A 114 -18.58 6.74 1.20
N ALA A 115 -19.65 7.51 1.09
CA ALA A 115 -20.75 7.51 2.04
C ALA A 115 -21.67 6.29 1.90
N ASP A 116 -21.43 5.43 0.90
CA ASP A 116 -22.08 4.12 0.74
C ASP A 116 -21.22 2.96 1.27
N HIS A 117 -20.04 3.25 1.80
CA HIS A 117 -19.20 2.22 2.40
C HIS A 117 -19.90 1.60 3.61
N ASP A 118 -19.66 0.31 3.88
CA ASP A 118 -20.32 -0.42 4.96
C ASP A 118 -20.24 0.34 6.29
N GLY A 119 -21.40 0.67 6.87
CA GLY A 119 -21.49 1.43 8.12
C GLY A 119 -21.21 2.94 8.00
N ALA A 120 -21.26 3.51 6.79
CA ALA A 120 -21.17 4.95 6.57
C ALA A 120 -22.45 5.68 6.93
N ASP A 121 -23.63 5.09 6.73
CA ASP A 121 -24.94 5.74 6.99
C ASP A 121 -25.04 7.16 6.39
N GLY A 122 -24.42 7.38 5.22
CA GLY A 122 -24.36 8.70 4.57
C GLY A 122 -23.22 9.62 5.07
N ASN A 123 -22.29 9.11 5.90
CA ASN A 123 -21.19 9.89 6.48
C ASN A 123 -19.88 9.76 5.69
N PHE A 124 -19.10 10.85 5.66
CA PHE A 124 -17.77 10.91 5.05
C PHE A 124 -16.61 10.87 6.04
N GLY A 125 -16.87 10.93 7.36
CA GLY A 125 -15.82 10.86 8.38
C GLY A 125 -16.21 11.38 9.76
N GLY A 126 -15.24 11.36 10.68
CA GLY A 126 -15.40 11.79 12.07
C GLY A 126 -14.59 13.04 12.45
N GLY A 127 -14.21 13.88 11.49
CA GLY A 127 -13.15 14.88 11.68
C GLY A 127 -11.77 14.34 11.29
N ASP A 128 -11.77 13.43 10.32
CA ASP A 128 -10.59 12.80 9.75
C ASP A 128 -9.75 13.80 8.96
N ARG A 129 -8.48 13.45 8.73
CA ARG A 129 -7.58 14.24 7.88
C ARG A 129 -7.19 13.47 6.64
N PHE A 130 -6.89 14.20 5.58
CA PHE A 130 -6.22 13.67 4.41
C PHE A 130 -5.24 14.67 3.83
N LYS A 131 -4.25 14.16 3.10
CA LYS A 131 -3.30 14.91 2.31
C LYS A 131 -3.10 14.19 0.99
N CYS A 132 -3.06 14.92 -0.12
CA CYS A 132 -2.58 14.42 -1.40
C CYS A 132 -1.52 15.38 -1.95
N ASP A 133 -0.34 14.86 -2.20
CA ASP A 133 0.79 15.54 -2.82
C ASP A 133 0.84 15.13 -4.29
N PHE A 134 0.54 16.06 -5.20
CA PHE A 134 0.46 15.83 -6.63
C PHE A 134 1.60 16.54 -7.34
N PHE A 135 2.41 15.77 -8.05
CA PHE A 135 3.49 16.26 -8.89
C PHE A 135 3.30 15.74 -10.32
N MET A 136 3.25 16.64 -11.30
CA MET A 136 3.14 16.30 -12.71
C MET A 136 4.27 16.95 -13.49
N GLU A 137 5.09 16.12 -14.12
CA GLU A 137 6.15 16.53 -15.01
C GLU A 137 5.67 16.58 -16.46
N HIS A 138 6.20 17.54 -17.22
CA HIS A 138 6.00 17.63 -18.66
C HIS A 138 7.32 17.34 -19.38
N ARG A 139 7.29 16.39 -20.34
CA ARG A 139 8.43 15.98 -21.19
C ARG A 139 9.65 15.36 -20.47
N GLY A 140 9.55 14.90 -19.24
CA GLY A 140 10.74 14.43 -18.53
C GLY A 140 11.77 15.54 -18.29
N SER A 141 11.32 16.80 -18.22
CA SER A 141 12.19 17.97 -18.06
C SER A 141 12.13 18.54 -16.65
N VAL A 142 13.29 18.60 -16.01
CA VAL A 142 13.50 19.27 -14.72
C VAL A 142 13.22 20.78 -14.88
N GLY A 143 12.11 21.24 -14.30
CA GLY A 143 11.68 22.65 -14.32
C GLY A 143 10.36 22.92 -15.05
N ILE A 144 9.83 21.94 -15.78
CA ILE A 144 8.52 22.03 -16.44
C ILE A 144 7.57 21.08 -15.70
N PHE A 145 7.01 21.54 -14.59
CA PHE A 145 6.15 20.73 -13.74
C PHE A 145 5.05 21.55 -13.06
N ASP A 146 3.98 20.86 -12.68
CA ASP A 146 2.96 21.32 -11.76
C ASP A 146 3.15 20.58 -10.42
N HIS A 147 3.04 21.31 -9.31
CA HIS A 147 3.13 20.75 -7.97
C HIS A 147 2.06 21.39 -7.08
N ILE A 148 1.12 20.55 -6.63
CA ILE A 148 -0.06 20.95 -5.87
C ILE A 148 -0.15 20.04 -4.65
N ILE A 149 -0.29 20.63 -3.47
CA ILE A 149 -0.51 19.89 -2.23
C ILE A 149 -1.92 20.20 -1.73
N ILE A 150 -2.73 19.17 -1.54
CA ILE A 150 -4.09 19.27 -1.04
C ILE A 150 -4.10 18.71 0.37
N ASN A 151 -4.49 19.52 1.36
CA ASN A 151 -4.65 19.07 2.74
C ASN A 151 -6.09 19.34 3.16
N GLY A 152 -6.78 18.32 3.68
CA GLY A 152 -8.19 18.46 4.00
C GLY A 152 -8.66 17.60 5.14
N SER A 153 -9.96 17.67 5.33
CA SER A 153 -10.69 16.93 6.35
C SER A 153 -11.98 16.36 5.81
N SER A 154 -12.38 15.21 6.32
CA SER A 154 -13.70 14.64 6.10
C SER A 154 -14.45 14.47 7.43
N SER A 155 -15.73 14.80 7.41
CA SER A 155 -16.63 14.76 8.57
C SER A 155 -18.04 14.50 8.06
N LEU A 156 -18.90 13.85 8.86
CA LEU A 156 -20.34 13.65 8.65
C LEU A 156 -20.81 13.92 7.21
N ASP A 157 -21.16 15.15 6.89
CA ASP A 157 -21.75 15.55 5.60
C ASP A 157 -20.85 16.44 4.73
N ARG A 158 -19.54 16.49 5.00
CA ARG A 158 -18.61 17.47 4.40
C ARG A 158 -17.22 16.90 4.12
N VAL A 159 -16.69 17.25 2.95
CA VAL A 159 -15.28 17.04 2.58
C VAL A 159 -14.73 18.35 2.05
N SER A 160 -13.70 18.87 2.72
CA SER A 160 -13.10 20.16 2.41
C SER A 160 -11.59 20.10 2.51
N ALA A 161 -10.91 20.94 1.74
CA ALA A 161 -9.47 21.06 1.78
C ALA A 161 -9.04 22.51 1.58
N TYR A 162 -7.83 22.79 2.02
CA TYR A 162 -7.05 23.91 1.52
C TYR A 162 -5.98 23.37 0.57
N ILE A 163 -5.71 24.12 -0.49
CA ILE A 163 -4.86 23.69 -1.61
C ILE A 163 -3.70 24.66 -1.72
N GLU A 164 -2.50 24.15 -1.49
CA GLU A 164 -1.26 24.89 -1.67
C GLU A 164 -0.73 24.67 -3.09
N VAL A 165 -0.68 25.74 -3.87
CA VAL A 165 -0.14 25.69 -5.22
C VAL A 165 1.34 26.03 -5.16
N LYS A 166 2.22 25.02 -5.24
CA LYS A 166 3.67 25.20 -5.15
C LYS A 166 4.26 25.65 -6.48
N LYS A 167 3.77 25.07 -7.58
CA LYS A 167 4.21 25.41 -8.93
C LYS A 167 3.10 25.12 -9.95
N VAL A 168 2.96 26.00 -10.92
CA VAL A 168 2.10 25.83 -12.09
C VAL A 168 2.93 26.17 -13.32
N PHE A 169 3.17 25.18 -14.17
CA PHE A 169 3.94 25.43 -15.37
C PHE A 169 3.19 26.36 -16.34
N LYS A 170 1.87 26.16 -16.48
CA LYS A 170 1.03 26.94 -17.39
C LYS A 170 -0.42 27.05 -16.90
N ASP A 171 -1.00 28.24 -17.09
CA ASP A 171 -2.36 28.57 -16.65
C ASP A 171 -3.41 27.65 -17.28
N ASN A 172 -4.42 27.31 -16.48
CA ASN A 172 -5.59 26.53 -16.90
C ASN A 172 -5.29 25.11 -17.42
N VAL A 173 -4.07 24.59 -17.22
CA VAL A 173 -3.73 23.19 -17.53
C VAL A 173 -4.28 22.26 -16.46
N VAL A 174 -4.19 22.65 -15.20
CA VAL A 174 -4.73 21.91 -14.08
C VAL A 174 -5.92 22.67 -13.53
N LYS A 175 -7.02 21.96 -13.30
CA LYS A 175 -8.21 22.47 -12.65
C LYS A 175 -8.66 21.50 -11.57
N LEU A 176 -9.29 22.01 -10.53
CA LEU A 176 -10.04 21.18 -9.60
C LEU A 176 -11.40 20.90 -10.21
N TYR A 177 -11.80 19.64 -10.18
CA TYR A 177 -13.11 19.21 -10.64
C TYR A 177 -13.93 18.77 -9.43
N ILE A 178 -15.11 19.37 -9.26
CA ILE A 178 -15.99 19.14 -8.13
C ILE A 178 -17.35 18.71 -8.66
N SER A 179 -17.77 17.51 -8.28
CA SER A 179 -19.08 16.94 -8.60
C SER A 179 -19.81 16.74 -7.28
N GLU A 180 -20.88 17.51 -7.07
CA GLU A 180 -21.70 17.50 -5.85
C GLU A 180 -23.15 17.15 -6.21
N PRO A 181 -23.89 16.49 -5.31
CA PRO A 181 -25.26 16.09 -5.59
C PRO A 181 -26.17 17.32 -5.75
N GLY A 182 -27.04 17.29 -6.76
CA GLY A 182 -28.04 18.34 -6.99
C GLY A 182 -27.50 19.66 -7.55
N SER A 183 -26.27 19.68 -8.07
CA SER A 183 -25.69 20.81 -8.79
C SER A 183 -24.87 20.37 -9.98
N ASP A 184 -24.78 21.21 -11.01
CA ASP A 184 -23.86 20.98 -12.11
C ASP A 184 -22.41 20.95 -11.61
N PRO A 185 -21.53 20.13 -12.21
CA PRO A 185 -20.13 20.08 -11.84
C PRO A 185 -19.45 21.45 -11.95
N ARG A 186 -18.55 21.73 -11.00
CA ARG A 186 -17.83 23.00 -10.88
C ARG A 186 -16.36 22.77 -11.15
N GLU A 187 -15.74 23.69 -11.88
CA GLU A 187 -14.30 23.70 -12.14
C GLU A 187 -13.65 24.94 -11.53
N ILE A 188 -12.54 24.75 -10.83
CA ILE A 188 -11.70 25.85 -10.33
C ILE A 188 -10.36 25.78 -11.04
N SER A 189 -10.08 26.75 -11.91
CA SER A 189 -8.79 26.84 -12.57
C SER A 189 -7.66 27.11 -11.58
N ILE A 190 -6.57 26.35 -11.71
CA ILE A 190 -5.31 26.64 -11.03
C ILE A 190 -4.39 27.34 -12.04
N THR A 191 -3.87 28.50 -11.65
CA THR A 191 -3.08 29.38 -12.51
C THR A 191 -1.76 29.78 -11.83
N LYS A 192 -0.85 30.38 -12.60
CA LYS A 192 0.39 30.97 -12.06
C LYS A 192 0.15 32.04 -11.03
N ALA A 193 -0.97 32.76 -11.12
CA ALA A 193 -1.34 33.75 -10.12
C ALA A 193 -1.66 33.11 -8.74
N ASP A 194 -1.87 31.79 -8.70
CA ASP A 194 -2.14 31.04 -7.47
C ASP A 194 -0.87 30.48 -6.83
N GLU A 195 0.29 30.52 -7.51
CA GLU A 195 1.56 30.06 -6.93
C GLU A 195 1.87 30.76 -5.59
N GLY A 196 2.15 29.96 -4.57
CA GLY A 196 2.40 30.43 -3.21
C GLY A 196 1.14 30.78 -2.41
N LYS A 197 -0.06 30.69 -3.01
CA LYS A 197 -1.33 30.91 -2.33
C LYS A 197 -1.94 29.59 -1.83
N THR A 198 -2.92 29.78 -0.96
CA THR A 198 -3.80 28.72 -0.45
C THR A 198 -5.22 28.96 -0.96
N LEU A 199 -5.84 27.94 -1.56
CA LEU A 199 -7.23 27.98 -2.04
C LEU A 199 -8.10 27.08 -1.17
N ASP A 200 -9.19 27.62 -0.62
CA ASP A 200 -10.16 26.84 0.16
C ASP A 200 -11.23 26.24 -0.76
N VAL A 201 -11.44 24.93 -0.63
CA VAL A 201 -12.31 24.17 -1.53
C VAL A 201 -13.16 23.17 -0.77
N PHE A 202 -14.43 23.10 -1.15
CA PHE A 202 -15.36 22.07 -0.70
C PHE A 202 -15.60 21.10 -1.85
N PHE A 203 -15.21 19.83 -1.65
CA PHE A 203 -15.56 18.72 -2.54
C PHE A 203 -16.94 18.16 -2.21
N ARG A 204 -17.38 18.37 -0.96
CA ARG A 204 -18.76 18.22 -0.51
C ARG A 204 -19.04 19.29 0.55
N GLN A 205 -19.95 20.22 0.28
CA GLN A 205 -20.44 21.22 1.22
C GLN A 205 -21.38 20.59 2.25
N ALA A 206 -21.50 21.16 3.46
CA ALA A 206 -22.48 20.70 4.45
C ALA A 206 -23.93 20.94 3.98
N ASN A 207 -24.87 20.13 4.49
CA ASN A 207 -26.32 20.23 4.28
C ASN A 207 -26.82 20.12 2.82
N ARG A 208 -26.02 19.61 1.89
CA ARG A 208 -26.43 19.36 0.49
C ARG A 208 -27.04 17.97 0.32
N ASN A 209 -28.29 17.75 0.71
CA ASN A 209 -29.00 16.46 0.61
C ASN A 209 -28.21 15.28 1.21
N LEU A 210 -28.48 14.96 2.49
CA LEU A 210 -27.91 13.80 3.17
C LEU A 210 -28.23 12.54 2.35
N GLY A 211 -27.24 12.01 1.66
CA GLY A 211 -27.46 10.97 0.67
C GLY A 211 -26.18 10.26 0.31
N ALA A 212 -26.37 8.99 -0.02
CA ALA A 212 -25.46 8.08 -0.69
C ALA A 212 -24.62 8.77 -1.79
N GLY A 213 -23.37 8.35 -1.95
CA GLY A 213 -22.47 8.79 -3.00
C GLY A 213 -21.06 9.12 -2.54
N ARG A 214 -20.25 9.67 -3.45
CA ARG A 214 -18.80 9.79 -3.26
C ARG A 214 -18.29 11.20 -3.47
N ALA A 215 -17.72 11.76 -2.41
CA ALA A 215 -16.96 12.99 -2.49
C ALA A 215 -15.53 12.65 -2.95
N ARG A 216 -15.11 13.20 -4.11
CA ARG A 216 -13.79 12.90 -4.69
C ARG A 216 -12.93 14.15 -4.81
N VAL A 217 -11.65 13.97 -4.55
CA VAL A 217 -10.62 14.96 -4.85
C VAL A 217 -10.11 14.66 -6.26
N THR A 218 -10.57 15.44 -7.23
CA THR A 218 -10.26 15.23 -8.64
C THR A 218 -9.55 16.43 -9.24
N LEU A 219 -8.45 16.17 -9.94
CA LEU A 219 -7.79 17.13 -10.82
C LEU A 219 -8.19 16.84 -12.26
N LYS A 220 -8.75 17.84 -12.94
CA LYS A 220 -8.94 17.82 -14.38
C LYS A 220 -7.71 18.40 -15.05
N ILE A 221 -7.14 17.63 -15.97
CA ILE A 221 -5.92 17.92 -16.68
C ILE A 221 -6.29 18.21 -18.14
N GLU A 222 -6.27 19.50 -18.47
CA GLU A 222 -6.65 20.02 -19.78
C GLU A 222 -5.59 19.72 -20.84
N LYS A 223 -6.06 19.49 -22.08
CA LYS A 223 -5.23 19.24 -23.27
C LYS A 223 -4.39 20.46 -23.68
N LYS A 224 -4.91 21.66 -23.43
CA LYS A 224 -4.58 22.87 -24.20
C LYS A 224 -3.08 23.20 -24.20
N ASP A 225 -2.53 23.33 -25.41
CA ASP A 225 -1.18 23.82 -25.76
C ASP A 225 0.03 22.89 -25.54
N PHE A 226 -0.19 21.59 -25.38
CA PHE A 226 0.89 20.60 -25.24
C PHE A 226 0.83 19.56 -26.37
N THR A 227 0.68 20.02 -27.61
CA THR A 227 0.90 19.18 -28.78
C THR A 227 2.34 18.66 -28.71
N GLU A 228 2.52 17.35 -28.54
CA GLU A 228 3.81 16.60 -28.43
C GLU A 228 4.31 16.22 -27.02
N MET A 229 3.62 16.52 -25.92
CA MET A 229 4.19 16.32 -24.57
C MET A 229 3.41 15.33 -23.71
N HIS A 230 3.87 14.07 -23.61
CA HIS A 230 3.38 13.19 -22.55
C HIS A 230 3.58 13.86 -21.17
N ARG A 231 2.63 13.62 -20.27
CA ARG A 231 2.70 14.09 -18.88
C ARG A 231 2.77 12.89 -17.98
N ASP A 232 3.79 12.85 -17.13
CA ASP A 232 3.94 11.80 -16.13
C ASP A 232 3.63 12.42 -14.77
N PHE A 233 2.76 11.78 -13.98
CA PHE A 233 2.45 12.27 -12.64
C PHE A 233 2.69 11.21 -11.58
N LEU A 234 2.97 11.69 -10.38
CA LEU A 234 2.95 10.96 -9.13
C LEU A 234 2.00 11.68 -8.18
N ALA A 235 1.07 10.93 -7.60
CA ALA A 235 0.23 11.37 -6.50
C ALA A 235 0.53 10.50 -5.29
N GLN A 236 0.85 11.12 -4.15
CA GLN A 236 0.98 10.44 -2.87
C GLN A 236 -0.13 10.91 -1.95
N CYS A 237 -0.98 9.99 -1.49
CA CYS A 237 -2.09 10.32 -0.63
C CYS A 237 -1.96 9.63 0.73
N GLU A 238 -2.30 10.39 1.76
CA GLU A 238 -2.38 9.97 3.16
C GLU A 238 -3.76 10.34 3.71
N TYR A 239 -4.37 9.48 4.51
CA TYR A 239 -5.68 9.75 5.11
C TYR A 239 -5.91 8.94 6.40
N SER A 240 -6.78 9.43 7.28
CA SER A 240 -7.18 8.71 8.50
C SER A 240 -8.58 8.12 8.44
N SER A 241 -9.39 8.54 7.47
CA SER A 241 -10.80 8.16 7.41
C SER A 241 -10.98 6.68 7.08
N ILE A 242 -11.95 6.05 7.76
CA ILE A 242 -12.41 4.69 7.41
C ILE A 242 -13.23 4.69 6.11
N TYR A 243 -13.82 5.82 5.73
CA TYR A 243 -14.61 5.99 4.51
C TYR A 243 -13.77 6.51 3.33
N GLY A 244 -12.56 7.00 3.62
CA GLY A 244 -11.57 7.39 2.62
C GLY A 244 -10.93 6.16 1.96
N ARG A 245 -10.63 6.24 0.66
CA ARG A 245 -9.94 5.17 -0.07
C ARG A 245 -9.37 5.63 -1.43
N PRO A 246 -8.41 4.88 -2.01
CA PRO A 246 -8.03 5.07 -3.41
C PRO A 246 -9.24 4.90 -4.32
N CYS A 247 -9.37 5.72 -5.35
CA CYS A 247 -10.45 5.59 -6.34
C CYS A 247 -10.31 4.31 -7.17
N VAL A 248 -11.44 3.70 -7.54
CA VAL A 248 -11.48 2.56 -8.49
C VAL A 248 -10.86 2.98 -9.83
N TYR A 249 -11.33 4.10 -10.37
CA TYR A 249 -10.82 4.69 -11.60
C TYR A 249 -9.95 5.90 -11.29
N ARG A 250 -8.63 5.70 -11.19
CA ARG A 250 -7.67 6.75 -10.81
C ARG A 250 -7.40 7.76 -11.92
N VAL A 251 -7.47 7.32 -13.18
CA VAL A 251 -7.28 8.14 -14.37
C VAL A 251 -8.37 7.79 -15.36
N THR A 252 -9.18 8.76 -15.74
CA THR A 252 -10.27 8.58 -16.73
C THR A 252 -10.27 9.72 -17.72
N GLN A 253 -10.94 9.53 -18.85
CA GLN A 253 -11.31 10.61 -19.77
C GLN A 253 -12.79 11.00 -19.66
N THR A 254 -13.56 10.23 -18.90
CA THR A 254 -14.92 10.55 -18.51
C THR A 254 -14.91 11.28 -17.17
N PRO A 255 -15.63 12.42 -17.03
CA PRO A 255 -15.78 13.10 -15.75
C PRO A 255 -16.42 12.17 -14.71
N PRO A 256 -15.92 12.13 -13.46
CA PRO A 256 -16.53 11.32 -12.42
C PRO A 256 -17.85 11.94 -11.95
N SER A 257 -18.94 11.16 -11.92
CA SER A 257 -20.23 11.61 -11.38
C SER A 257 -20.32 11.38 -9.87
N TRP A 258 -21.25 12.01 -9.16
CA TRP A 258 -21.44 11.79 -7.71
C TRP A 258 -21.68 10.31 -7.33
N ASP A 259 -22.47 9.60 -8.14
CA ASP A 259 -22.93 8.24 -7.84
C ASP A 259 -21.94 7.11 -8.20
N GLN A 260 -20.84 7.42 -8.89
CA GLN A 260 -19.95 6.41 -9.51
C GLN A 260 -18.84 5.83 -8.64
#